data_AF-A0A6L8EIJ9-F1
#
_entry.id   AF-A0A6L8EIJ9-F1
#
_cell.length_a   1.000
_cell.length_b   1.000
_cell.length_c   1.000
_cell.angle_alpha   90.00
_cell.angle_beta   90.00
_cell.angle_gamma   90.00
#
_symmetry.space_group_name_H-M   'P 1'
#
loop_
_entity.id
_entity.type
_entity.pdbx_description
1 polymer ?
#
loop_
_entity_poly.entity_id
_entity_poly.type
_entity_poly.pdbx_seq_one_letter_code
_entity_poly.pdbx_strand_id
1 'polypeptide(L)'
;LSGGAGNDVLYGNGYNLDEEGNRTGSVDVFVFDVGHGNDVIYDFVDNEDKIDLSAFHLSGFDDLFLFSDSFWGTTISLSAHGGGTIMLFQFDIGNLDASDFLF
;
A
#
# COMPACT_ATOMS: atom_id res chain seq x y z
N LEU A 1 8.57 -4.18 -4.06
CA LEU A 1 9.23 -3.99 -2.76
C LEU A 1 8.53 -4.84 -1.71
N SER A 2 9.26 -5.43 -0.77
CA SER A 2 8.66 -6.20 0.33
C SER A 2 9.49 -5.99 1.60
N GLY A 3 8.82 -5.74 2.72
CA GLY A 3 9.44 -5.65 4.05
C GLY A 3 9.74 -7.03 4.66
N GLY A 4 8.95 -8.04 4.28
CA GLY A 4 9.01 -9.37 4.86
C GLY A 4 8.10 -9.46 6.09
N ALA A 5 8.55 -10.21 7.10
CA ALA A 5 7.83 -10.32 8.37
C ALA A 5 8.37 -9.28 9.37
N GLY A 6 7.49 -8.55 10.05
CA GLY A 6 7.88 -7.55 11.01
C GLY A 6 6.91 -6.38 11.07
N ASN A 7 7.39 -5.21 11.46
CA ASN A 7 6.66 -3.97 11.23
C ASN A 7 7.63 -3.08 10.45
N ASP A 8 7.36 -2.88 9.18
CA ASP A 8 8.29 -2.28 8.24
C ASP A 8 7.85 -0.89 7.80
N VAL A 9 8.83 -0.11 7.37
CA VAL A 9 8.61 1.17 6.71
C VAL A 9 9.14 1.06 5.29
N LEU A 10 8.23 1.19 4.32
CA LEU A 10 8.49 1.03 2.91
C LEU A 10 8.46 2.38 2.20
N TYR A 11 9.43 2.56 1.32
CA TYR A 11 9.54 3.70 0.42
C TYR A 11 9.76 3.15 -0.99
N GLY A 12 8.88 3.53 -1.90
CA GLY A 12 9.09 3.38 -3.33
C GLY A 12 9.96 4.49 -3.89
N ASN A 13 9.59 4.96 -5.07
CA ASN A 13 10.20 6.07 -5.78
C ASN A 13 9.22 7.25 -5.96
N GLY A 14 8.09 7.27 -5.24
CA GLY A 14 6.98 8.19 -5.46
C GLY A 14 7.32 9.68 -5.34
N TYR A 15 8.45 10.01 -4.69
CA TYR A 15 8.97 11.38 -4.55
C TYR A 15 10.15 11.72 -5.46
N ASN A 16 10.59 10.82 -6.35
CA ASN A 16 11.71 11.09 -7.24
C ASN A 16 11.29 12.05 -8.36
N LEU A 17 12.07 13.12 -8.59
CA LEU A 17 11.82 14.13 -9.63
C LEU A 17 13.04 14.25 -10.56
N ASP A 18 12.82 14.55 -11.85
CA ASP A 18 13.89 14.97 -12.77
C ASP A 18 14.34 16.41 -12.47
N GLU A 19 15.34 16.88 -13.23
CA GLU A 19 15.86 18.25 -13.11
C GLU A 19 14.78 19.32 -13.41
N GLU A 20 13.75 18.95 -14.18
CA GLU A 20 12.59 19.77 -14.52
C GLU A 20 11.46 19.72 -13.48
N GLY A 21 11.59 18.87 -12.45
CA GLY A 21 10.58 18.69 -11.40
C GLY A 21 9.41 17.78 -11.79
N ASN A 22 9.48 17.07 -12.92
CA ASN A 22 8.52 16.02 -13.25
C ASN A 22 8.85 14.76 -12.45
N ARG A 23 7.82 13.99 -12.09
CA ARG A 23 8.03 12.70 -11.43
C ARG A 23 8.82 11.76 -12.31
N THR A 24 9.84 11.15 -11.72
CA THR A 24 10.69 10.14 -12.35
C THR A 24 10.58 8.87 -11.55
N GLY A 25 10.08 7.81 -12.16
CA GLY A 25 9.81 6.60 -11.41
C GLY A 25 9.04 5.61 -12.26
N SER A 26 9.29 4.33 -12.00
CA SER A 26 8.45 3.25 -12.48
C SER A 26 7.38 2.96 -11.43
N VAL A 27 6.22 2.48 -11.88
CA VAL A 27 5.19 1.85 -11.03
C VAL A 27 5.86 0.94 -9.99
N ASP A 28 5.71 1.26 -8.71
CA ASP A 28 6.14 0.38 -7.62
C ASP A 28 5.06 -0.65 -7.31
N VAL A 29 5.48 -1.88 -7.03
CA VAL A 29 4.59 -2.95 -6.55
C VAL A 29 5.02 -3.32 -5.14
N PHE A 30 4.21 -2.98 -4.14
CA PHE A 30 4.41 -3.32 -2.74
C PHE A 30 3.80 -4.68 -2.44
N VAL A 31 4.62 -5.68 -2.15
CA VAL A 31 4.22 -7.08 -2.03
C VAL A 31 4.15 -7.48 -0.56
N PHE A 32 2.98 -7.98 -0.16
CA PHE A 32 2.71 -8.43 1.20
C PHE A 32 2.32 -9.90 1.22
N ASP A 33 2.97 -10.67 2.08
CA ASP A 33 2.65 -12.06 2.37
C ASP A 33 1.92 -12.17 3.71
N VAL A 34 1.27 -13.31 3.94
CA VAL A 34 0.69 -13.66 5.24
C VAL A 34 1.75 -13.53 6.33
N GLY A 35 1.41 -12.87 7.45
CA GLY A 35 2.33 -12.62 8.56
C GLY A 35 3.28 -11.43 8.36
N HIS A 36 3.05 -10.57 7.36
CA HIS A 36 3.87 -9.37 7.13
C HIS A 36 3.92 -8.44 8.35
N GLY A 37 2.81 -8.29 9.08
CA GLY A 37 2.70 -7.49 10.31
C GLY A 37 2.15 -6.09 10.05
N ASN A 38 2.61 -5.06 10.78
CA ASN A 38 2.03 -3.70 10.69
C ASN A 38 3.01 -2.76 10.01
N ASP A 39 2.75 -2.47 8.74
CA ASP A 39 3.66 -1.75 7.86
C ASP A 39 3.15 -0.35 7.52
N VAL A 40 4.08 0.50 7.09
CA VAL A 40 3.81 1.85 6.63
C VAL A 40 4.44 2.07 5.26
N ILE A 41 3.65 2.53 4.28
CA ILE A 41 4.15 3.03 3.00
C ILE A 41 4.06 4.55 3.03
N TYR A 42 5.19 5.23 2.81
CA TYR A 42 5.26 6.68 2.94
C TYR A 42 4.97 7.48 1.67
N ASP A 43 5.08 6.84 0.50
CA ASP A 43 5.10 7.52 -0.79
C ASP A 43 4.20 6.85 -1.84
N PHE A 44 3.17 6.11 -1.39
CA PHE A 44 2.23 5.43 -2.27
C PHE A 44 1.54 6.41 -3.21
N VAL A 45 1.51 6.07 -4.49
CA VAL A 45 1.04 6.94 -5.55
C VAL A 45 -0.25 6.41 -6.19
N ASP A 46 -1.31 7.20 -6.03
CA ASP A 46 -2.61 6.95 -6.68
C ASP A 46 -2.46 6.82 -8.21
N ASN A 47 -3.17 5.84 -8.79
CA ASN A 47 -3.19 5.52 -10.22
C ASN A 47 -1.83 5.12 -10.84
N GLU A 48 -0.76 4.99 -10.04
CA GLU A 48 0.56 4.57 -10.51
C GLU A 48 0.99 3.28 -9.80
N ASP A 49 1.10 3.29 -8.47
CA ASP A 49 1.60 2.16 -7.68
C ASP A 49 0.56 1.04 -7.54
N LYS A 50 1.05 -0.12 -7.10
CA LYS A 50 0.23 -1.30 -6.81
C LYS A 50 0.58 -1.91 -5.47
N ILE A 51 -0.43 -2.44 -4.80
CA ILE A 51 -0.28 -3.30 -3.62
C ILE A 51 -0.63 -4.73 -4.05
N ASP A 52 0.33 -5.64 -3.95
CA ASP A 52 0.14 -7.06 -4.25
C ASP A 52 -0.27 -7.82 -2.99
N LEU A 53 -1.51 -8.28 -3.00
CA LEU A 53 -2.17 -9.06 -1.96
C LEU A 53 -2.53 -10.48 -2.43
N SER A 54 -1.91 -10.95 -3.52
CA SER A 54 -2.22 -12.26 -4.11
C SER A 54 -1.97 -13.45 -3.16
N ALA A 55 -1.13 -13.24 -2.15
CA ALA A 55 -0.88 -14.20 -1.08
C ALA A 55 -2.08 -14.44 -0.12
N PHE A 56 -3.07 -13.53 -0.10
CA PHE A 56 -4.20 -13.58 0.83
C PHE A 56 -5.45 -14.24 0.25
N HIS A 57 -5.45 -14.55 -1.06
CA HIS A 57 -6.58 -15.18 -1.77
C HIS A 57 -7.91 -14.43 -1.60
N LEU A 58 -7.86 -13.10 -1.64
CA LEU A 58 -9.04 -12.25 -1.62
C LEU A 58 -9.74 -12.30 -2.97
N SER A 59 -11.06 -12.13 -2.98
CA SER A 59 -11.86 -12.12 -4.21
C SER A 59 -11.81 -10.76 -4.92
N GLY A 60 -11.41 -9.71 -4.21
CA GLY A 60 -11.25 -8.36 -4.75
C GLY A 60 -11.26 -7.28 -3.68
N PHE A 61 -11.35 -6.03 -4.12
CA PHE A 61 -11.31 -4.83 -3.28
C PHE A 61 -12.41 -4.79 -2.20
N ASP A 62 -13.59 -5.33 -2.49
CA ASP A 62 -14.71 -5.38 -1.54
C ASP A 62 -14.43 -6.27 -0.31
N ASP A 63 -13.42 -7.15 -0.37
CA ASP A 63 -12.99 -7.96 0.78
C ASP A 63 -12.06 -7.17 1.74
N LEU A 64 -11.59 -5.98 1.34
CA LEU A 64 -10.69 -5.17 2.15
C LEU A 64 -11.43 -4.37 3.22
N PHE A 65 -10.88 -4.38 4.43
CA PHE A 65 -11.33 -3.48 5.49
C PHE A 65 -10.46 -2.23 5.53
N LEU A 66 -11.04 -1.10 5.13
CA LEU A 66 -10.36 0.19 5.03
C LEU A 66 -10.87 1.17 6.10
N PHE A 67 -9.96 1.95 6.68
CA PHE A 67 -10.33 3.08 7.53
C PHE A 67 -9.33 4.22 7.38
N SER A 68 -9.85 5.45 7.44
CA SER A 68 -9.04 6.66 7.42
C SER A 68 -8.71 7.08 8.85
N ASP A 69 -7.44 7.41 9.07
CA ASP A 69 -6.96 8.15 10.22
C ASP A 69 -6.61 9.57 9.78
N SER A 70 -7.33 10.56 10.31
CA SER A 70 -7.20 11.97 9.91
C SER A 70 -5.78 12.57 10.12
N PHE A 71 -4.94 11.95 10.95
CA PHE A 71 -3.57 12.41 11.17
C PHE A 71 -2.53 11.63 10.36
N TRP A 72 -2.82 10.38 10.02
CA TRP A 72 -1.82 9.47 9.47
C TRP A 72 -2.08 9.07 8.03
N GLY A 73 -3.33 9.00 7.55
CA GLY A 73 -3.68 8.60 6.18
C GLY A 73 -4.70 7.47 6.14
N THR A 74 -4.52 6.51 5.23
CA THR A 74 -5.45 5.38 5.05
C THR A 74 -4.83 4.08 5.51
N THR A 75 -5.57 3.28 6.27
CA THR A 75 -5.14 1.96 6.71
C THR A 75 -5.97 0.86 6.07
N ILE A 76 -5.27 -0.16 5.58
CA ILE A 76 -5.81 -1.41 5.05
C ILE A 76 -5.56 -2.49 6.10
N SER A 77 -6.61 -3.16 6.56
CA SER A 77 -6.47 -4.25 7.55
C SER A 77 -6.62 -5.62 6.89
N LEU A 78 -5.58 -6.45 7.03
CA LEU A 78 -5.52 -7.84 6.59
C LEU A 78 -5.54 -8.82 7.77
N SER A 79 -5.86 -8.33 8.97
CA SER A 79 -5.87 -9.13 10.20
C SER A 79 -6.82 -10.33 10.16
N ALA A 80 -7.94 -10.22 9.43
CA ALA A 80 -8.87 -11.33 9.22
C ALA A 80 -8.31 -12.42 8.28
N HIS A 81 -7.23 -12.11 7.56
CA HIS A 81 -6.62 -12.96 6.53
C HIS A 81 -5.21 -13.44 6.92
N GLY A 82 -4.83 -13.30 8.21
CA GLY A 82 -3.52 -13.72 8.71
C GLY A 82 -2.38 -12.73 8.46
N GLY A 83 -2.69 -11.53 7.94
CA GLY A 83 -1.75 -10.40 7.87
C GLY A 83 -1.88 -9.47 9.07
N GLY A 84 -1.28 -8.29 8.99
CA GLY A 84 -1.51 -7.20 9.93
C GLY A 84 -2.18 -6.02 9.24
N THR A 85 -1.57 -4.84 9.30
CA THR A 85 -2.10 -3.61 8.70
C THR A 85 -1.10 -2.97 7.76
N ILE A 86 -1.58 -2.32 6.71
CA ILE A 86 -0.77 -1.47 5.83
C ILE A 86 -1.30 -0.05 5.96
N MET A 87 -0.48 0.87 6.47
CA MET A 87 -0.80 2.29 6.55
C MET A 87 -0.17 3.04 5.38
N LEU A 88 -1.01 3.66 4.56
CA LEU A 88 -0.62 4.56 3.48
C LEU A 88 -0.56 5.98 4.04
N PHE A 89 0.65 6.45 4.30
CA PHE A 89 0.87 7.71 5.00
C PHE A 89 0.39 8.90 4.16
N GLN A 90 -0.41 9.78 4.78
CA GLN A 90 -1.03 10.95 4.15
C GLN A 90 -1.81 10.65 2.87
N PHE A 91 -2.25 9.40 2.68
CA PHE A 91 -3.05 9.00 1.54
C PHE A 91 -4.55 9.13 1.84
N ASP A 92 -5.30 9.74 0.93
CA ASP A 92 -6.76 9.90 1.04
C ASP A 92 -7.47 8.59 0.65
N ILE A 93 -8.34 8.09 1.53
CA ILE A 93 -9.13 6.89 1.29
C ILE A 93 -10.03 7.02 0.06
N GLY A 94 -10.42 8.25 -0.30
CA GLY A 94 -11.23 8.51 -1.49
C GLY A 94 -10.51 8.26 -2.82
N ASN A 95 -9.17 8.13 -2.79
CA ASN A 95 -8.36 7.82 -3.96
C ASN A 95 -7.99 6.34 -4.06
N LEU A 96 -8.40 5.49 -3.10
CA LEU A 96 -8.18 4.05 -3.19
C LEU A 96 -9.30 3.36 -3.94
N ASP A 97 -8.93 2.57 -4.94
CA ASP A 97 -9.87 1.71 -5.66
C ASP A 97 -9.26 0.35 -6.03
N ALA A 98 -10.06 -0.49 -6.69
CA ALA A 98 -9.65 -1.85 -7.05
C ALA A 98 -8.45 -1.91 -8.01
N SER A 99 -8.17 -0.83 -8.75
CA SER A 99 -7.05 -0.76 -9.69
C SER A 99 -5.71 -0.63 -8.96
N ASP A 100 -5.69 -0.23 -7.69
CA ASP A 100 -4.48 -0.14 -6.86
C ASP A 100 -3.98 -1.50 -6.38
N PHE A 101 -4.72 -2.58 -6.63
CA PHE A 101 -4.46 -3.88 -6.03
C PHE A 101 -4.25 -4.99 -7.05
N LEU A 102 -3.40 -5.94 -6.68
CA LEU A 102 -3.30 -7.26 -7.30
C LEU A 102 -3.81 -8.30 -6.29
N PHE A 103 -4.75 -9.15 -6.71
CA PHE A 103 -5.40 -10.19 -5.90
C PHE A 103 -5.14 -11.59 -6.49
#